data_AF-A0ABD3X9H3-F1
#
_entry.id   AF-A0ABD3X9H3-F1
#
_cell.length_a   1.000
_cell.length_b   1.000
_cell.length_c   1.000
_cell.angle_alpha   90.00
_cell.angle_beta   90.00
_cell.angle_gamma   90.00
#
_symmetry.space_group_name_H-M   'P 1'
#
loop_
_entity.id
_entity.type
_entity.pdbx_description
1 polymer ?
#
loop_
_entity_poly.entity_id
_entity_poly.type
_entity_poly.pdbx_seq_one_letter_code
_entity_poly.pdbx_strand_id
1 'polypeptide(L)'
;MPNFLYNGGHTFDKKNHQCIWNRSGNFTYTLLVSAVFICGPFILIGSCLLSMFAKIVASKRVVNRQCNTGNSRARKALRESISTAKTLVGIFCLFLICWTPYAIVIVIDFKDVLSQEVHLFVTLLAHAHSSANFFVYIVCSR
;
A
#
# COMPACT_ATOMS: atom_id res chain seq x y z
N MET A 1 -11.45 -17.13 -4.43
CA MET A 1 -12.40 -16.57 -3.45
C MET A 1 -13.74 -16.38 -4.14
N PRO A 2 -14.87 -16.89 -3.58
CA PRO A 2 -16.19 -16.65 -4.17
C PRO A 2 -16.47 -15.15 -4.12
N ASN A 3 -16.90 -14.63 -5.26
CA ASN A 3 -17.15 -13.21 -5.42
C ASN A 3 -18.61 -12.95 -5.02
N PHE A 4 -18.84 -12.46 -3.80
CA PHE A 4 -20.21 -12.25 -3.30
C PHE A 4 -21.02 -11.22 -4.11
N LEU A 5 -20.35 -10.44 -4.98
CA LEU A 5 -20.94 -9.36 -5.77
C LEU A 5 -20.91 -9.61 -7.28
N TYR A 6 -20.27 -10.68 -7.77
CA TYR A 6 -20.09 -10.93 -9.21
C TYR A 6 -20.23 -12.41 -9.56
N ASN A 7 -21.24 -12.74 -10.37
CA ASN A 7 -21.52 -14.11 -10.83
C ASN A 7 -20.62 -14.57 -11.99
N GLY A 8 -19.68 -13.74 -12.47
CA GLY A 8 -18.67 -14.21 -13.39
C GLY A 8 -17.56 -14.92 -12.63
N GLY A 9 -17.26 -16.17 -13.01
CA GLY A 9 -16.22 -16.96 -12.38
C GLY A 9 -14.83 -16.32 -12.50
N HIS A 10 -13.87 -16.91 -11.79
CA HIS A 10 -12.45 -16.62 -12.02
C HIS A 10 -12.01 -17.38 -13.26
N THR A 11 -11.51 -16.66 -14.26
CA THR A 11 -10.98 -17.24 -15.50
C THR A 11 -9.52 -16.88 -15.65
N PHE A 12 -8.79 -17.68 -16.43
CA PHE A 12 -7.40 -17.38 -16.73
C PHE A 12 -7.33 -16.16 -17.66
N ASP A 13 -6.74 -15.07 -17.17
CA ASP A 13 -6.45 -13.88 -17.95
C ASP A 13 -5.13 -14.07 -18.69
N LYS A 14 -5.24 -14.14 -20.03
CA LYS A 14 -4.09 -14.40 -20.91
C LYS A 14 -3.09 -13.26 -20.96
N LYS A 15 -3.46 -12.01 -20.65
CA LYS A 15 -2.53 -10.87 -20.70
C LYS A 15 -1.73 -10.74 -19.42
N ASN A 16 -2.38 -10.98 -18.28
CA ASN A 16 -1.75 -10.87 -16.97
C ASN A 16 -1.10 -12.20 -16.52
N HIS A 17 -1.42 -13.32 -17.17
CA HIS A 17 -1.01 -14.69 -16.79
C HIS A 17 -1.47 -15.07 -15.38
N GLN A 18 -2.70 -14.70 -15.02
CA GLN A 18 -3.26 -14.92 -13.68
C GLN A 18 -4.71 -15.40 -13.75
N CYS A 19 -5.13 -16.17 -12.76
CA CYS A 19 -6.53 -16.53 -12.57
C CYS A 19 -7.22 -15.44 -11.77
N ILE A 20 -7.92 -14.54 -12.46
CA ILE A 20 -8.63 -13.40 -11.87
C ILE A 20 -10.08 -13.36 -12.36
N TRP A 21 -10.86 -12.40 -11.89
CA TRP A 21 -12.18 -12.15 -12.46
C TRP A 21 -12.05 -11.67 -13.91
N ASN A 22 -13.11 -11.85 -14.70
CA ASN A 22 -13.15 -11.31 -16.06
C ASN A 22 -13.19 -9.77 -16.03
N ARG A 23 -12.03 -9.13 -16.22
CA ARG A 23 -11.88 -7.67 -16.14
C ARG A 23 -12.66 -6.91 -17.22
N SER A 24 -12.83 -7.49 -18.41
CA SER A 24 -13.55 -6.89 -19.54
C SER A 24 -15.06 -7.14 -19.48
N GLY A 25 -15.51 -8.10 -18.68
CA GLY A 25 -16.92 -8.46 -18.59
C GLY A 25 -17.77 -7.45 -17.80
N ASN A 26 -17.21 -6.79 -16.77
CA ASN A 26 -17.93 -5.80 -15.98
C ASN A 26 -17.00 -4.70 -15.47
N PHE A 27 -16.98 -3.56 -16.17
CA PHE A 27 -16.14 -2.41 -15.83
C PHE A 27 -16.40 -1.90 -14.41
N THR A 28 -17.66 -1.80 -13.99
CA THR A 28 -18.04 -1.33 -12.66
C THR A 28 -17.43 -2.21 -11.57
N TYR A 29 -17.48 -3.53 -11.75
CA TYR A 29 -16.87 -4.46 -10.81
C TYR A 29 -15.34 -4.28 -10.74
N THR A 30 -14.66 -4.21 -11.89
CA THR A 30 -13.22 -3.98 -11.97
C THR A 30 -12.81 -2.64 -11.32
N LEU A 31 -13.57 -1.57 -11.56
CA LEU A 31 -13.34 -0.26 -10.96
C LEU A 31 -13.49 -0.31 -9.44
N LEU A 32 -14.55 -0.93 -8.93
CA LEU A 32 -14.81 -1.03 -7.49
C LEU A 32 -13.72 -1.82 -6.77
N VAL A 33 -13.30 -2.96 -7.32
CA VAL A 33 -12.23 -3.77 -6.73
C VAL A 33 -10.91 -2.99 -6.72
N SER A 34 -10.57 -2.35 -7.83
CA SER A 34 -9.34 -1.55 -7.95
C SER A 34 -9.36 -0.36 -6.99
N ALA A 35 -10.51 0.31 -6.85
CA ALA A 35 -10.69 1.41 -5.92
C ALA A 35 -10.56 0.95 -4.47
N VAL A 36 -11.22 -0.14 -4.06
CA VAL A 36 -11.11 -0.68 -2.69
C VAL A 36 -9.69 -1.13 -2.39
N PHE A 37 -9.01 -1.75 -3.36
CA PHE A 37 -7.63 -2.21 -3.20
C PHE A 37 -6.62 -1.08 -2.99
N ILE A 38 -6.84 0.10 -3.58
CA ILE A 38 -5.98 1.27 -3.39
C ILE A 38 -6.43 2.13 -2.21
N CYS A 39 -7.72 2.47 -2.15
CA CYS A 39 -8.28 3.35 -1.12
C CYS A 39 -8.28 2.69 0.27
N GLY A 40 -8.50 1.37 0.35
CA GLY A 40 -8.52 0.63 1.62
C GLY A 40 -7.22 0.79 2.40
N PRO A 41 -6.06 0.37 1.84
CA PRO A 41 -4.75 0.59 2.45
C PRO A 41 -4.45 2.07 2.72
N PHE A 42 -4.87 2.98 1.82
CA PHE A 42 -4.67 4.42 2.01
C PHE A 42 -5.38 4.96 3.26
N ILE A 43 -6.65 4.59 3.45
CA ILE A 43 -7.44 5.02 4.61
C ILE A 43 -6.89 4.39 5.89
N LEU A 44 -6.60 3.09 5.86
CA LEU A 44 -6.10 2.36 7.04
C LEU A 44 -4.73 2.89 7.48
N ILE A 45 -3.77 3.00 6.57
CA ILE A 45 -2.43 3.47 6.90
C ILE A 45 -2.46 4.97 7.19
N GLY A 46 -3.22 5.76 6.43
CA GLY A 46 -3.39 7.19 6.68
C GLY A 46 -3.94 7.48 8.08
N SER A 47 -4.99 6.78 8.50
CA SER A 47 -5.55 6.95 9.86
C SER A 47 -4.59 6.50 10.97
N CYS A 48 -3.85 5.41 10.74
CA CYS A 48 -2.80 4.95 11.67
C CYS A 48 -1.68 6.00 11.81
N LEU A 49 -1.20 6.55 10.69
CA LEU A 49 -0.17 7.57 10.68
C LEU A 49 -0.65 8.85 11.37
N LEU A 50 -1.86 9.33 11.08
CA LEU A 50 -2.44 10.51 11.74
C LEU A 50 -2.49 10.34 13.26
N SER A 51 -2.97 9.18 13.72
CA SER A 51 -3.06 8.85 15.15
C SER A 51 -1.68 8.82 15.81
N MET A 52 -0.69 8.27 15.13
CA MET A 52 0.69 8.19 15.61
C MET A 52 1.38 9.56 15.58
N PHE A 53 1.17 10.38 14.55
CA PHE A 53 1.66 11.76 14.51
C PHE A 53 1.08 12.59 15.66
N ALA A 54 -0.22 12.47 15.95
CA ALA A 54 -0.83 13.13 17.10
C ALA A 54 -0.15 12.74 18.42
N LYS A 55 0.12 11.45 18.63
CA LYS A 55 0.85 10.94 19.80
C LYS A 55 2.30 11.42 19.88
N ILE A 56 2.98 11.50 18.73
CA ILE A 56 4.36 12.03 18.63
C ILE A 56 4.39 13.52 19.00
N VAL A 57 3.44 14.32 18.50
CA VAL A 57 3.34 15.75 18.82
C VAL A 57 3.05 15.94 20.31
N ALA A 58 2.11 15.17 20.87
CA ALA A 58 1.81 15.19 22.30
C ALA A 58 3.06 14.81 23.14
N SER A 59 3.74 13.72 22.77
CA SER A 59 4.95 13.25 23.46
C SER A 59 6.11 14.24 23.35
N LYS A 60 6.31 14.88 22.19
CA LYS A 60 7.33 15.94 22.02
C LYS A 60 7.08 17.11 22.95
N ARG A 61 5.83 17.55 23.12
CA ARG A 61 5.48 18.65 24.04
C ARG A 61 5.79 18.29 25.50
N VAL A 62 5.51 17.05 25.92
CA VAL A 62 5.78 16.57 27.28
C VAL A 62 7.29 16.43 27.53
N VAL A 63 8.02 15.80 26.61
CA VAL A 63 9.48 15.62 26.72
C VAL A 63 10.23 16.95 26.70
N ASN A 64 9.81 17.91 25.87
CA ASN A 64 10.43 19.24 25.81
C ASN A 64 10.20 20.06 27.11
N ARG A 65 9.04 19.88 27.76
CA ARG A 65 8.76 20.46 29.09
C ARG A 65 9.59 19.80 30.20
N GLN A 66 10.03 18.55 30.00
CA GLN A 66 10.85 17.77 30.95
C GLN A 66 12.35 17.82 30.64
N CYS A 67 12.84 18.83 29.91
CA CYS A 67 14.26 19.01 29.58
C CYS A 67 15.20 19.01 30.81
N ASN A 68 14.68 19.27 32.03
CA ASN A 68 15.48 19.26 33.26
C ASN A 68 15.63 17.89 33.94
N THR A 69 14.85 16.86 33.60
CA THR A 69 14.82 15.60 34.39
C THR A 69 15.58 14.43 33.78
N GLY A 70 16.34 14.64 32.70
CA GLY A 70 17.26 13.60 32.19
C GLY A 70 16.58 12.30 31.72
N ASN A 71 15.25 12.27 31.54
CA ASN A 71 14.49 11.04 31.26
C ASN A 71 14.80 10.48 29.86
N SER A 72 15.90 9.73 29.76
CA SER A 72 16.42 9.09 28.54
C SER A 72 15.45 8.06 27.98
N ARG A 73 14.63 7.43 28.84
CA ARG A 73 13.65 6.41 28.45
C ARG A 73 12.52 6.99 27.60
N ALA A 74 11.97 8.15 27.99
CA ALA A 74 10.92 8.83 27.21
C ALA A 74 11.42 9.30 25.84
N ARG A 75 12.66 9.79 25.77
CA ARG A 75 13.32 10.17 24.51
C ARG A 75 13.59 8.97 23.60
N LYS A 76 13.99 7.83 24.16
CA LYS A 76 14.17 6.57 23.42
C LYS A 76 12.85 6.06 22.82
N ALA A 77 11.78 5.99 23.62
CA ALA A 77 10.46 5.56 23.16
C ALA A 77 9.90 6.46 22.04
N LEU A 78 10.14 7.78 22.11
CA LEU A 78 9.79 8.72 21.05
C LEU A 78 10.57 8.45 19.76
N ARG A 79 11.89 8.21 19.85
CA ARG A 79 12.72 7.86 18.68
C ARG A 79 12.26 6.55 18.03
N GLU A 80 11.97 5.53 18.83
CA GLU A 80 11.45 4.25 18.33
C GLU A 80 10.12 4.45 17.60
N SER A 81 9.20 5.22 18.19
CA SER A 81 7.91 5.55 17.54
C SER A 81 8.10 6.25 16.19
N ILE A 82 9.07 7.16 16.09
CA ILE A 82 9.41 7.86 14.84
C ILE A 82 10.07 6.92 13.82
N SER A 83 10.92 5.98 14.26
CA SER A 83 11.53 5.00 13.35
C SER A 83 10.48 4.05 12.76
N THR A 84 9.58 3.54 13.61
CA THR A 84 8.43 2.74 13.17
C THR A 84 7.56 3.54 12.19
N ALA A 85 7.30 4.81 12.48
CA ALA A 85 6.55 5.71 11.60
C ALA A 85 7.15 5.80 10.20
N LYS A 86 8.46 6.07 10.12
CA LYS A 86 9.18 6.18 8.85
C LYS A 86 9.11 4.88 8.06
N THR A 87 9.25 3.75 8.75
CA THR A 87 9.19 2.42 8.12
C THR A 87 7.81 2.15 7.53
N LEU A 88 6.73 2.44 8.26
CA LEU A 88 5.35 2.30 7.76
C LEU A 88 5.08 3.19 6.56
N VAL A 89 5.54 4.44 6.58
CA VAL A 89 5.44 5.35 5.43
C VAL A 89 6.21 4.80 4.24
N GLY A 90 7.43 4.30 4.45
CA GLY A 90 8.25 3.73 3.38
C GLY A 90 7.60 2.52 2.71
N ILE A 91 7.07 1.57 3.51
CA ILE A 91 6.36 0.39 3.00
C ILE A 91 5.13 0.83 2.21
N PHE A 92 4.40 1.82 2.71
CA PHE A 92 3.22 2.34 2.05
C PHE A 92 3.53 3.04 0.72
N CYS A 93 4.59 3.85 0.66
CA CYS A 93 5.04 4.46 -0.58
C CYS A 93 5.44 3.40 -1.62
N LEU A 94 6.16 2.36 -1.19
CA LEU A 94 6.53 1.24 -2.05
C LEU A 94 5.29 0.50 -2.57
N PHE A 95 4.30 0.27 -1.72
CA PHE A 95 3.00 -0.30 -2.10
C PHE A 95 2.33 0.52 -3.21
N LEU A 96 2.21 1.84 -3.03
CA LEU A 96 1.60 2.71 -4.03
C LEU A 96 2.37 2.68 -5.36
N ILE A 97 3.70 2.83 -5.31
CA ILE A 97 4.53 2.83 -6.53
C ILE A 97 4.39 1.53 -7.32
N CYS A 98 4.35 0.39 -6.63
CA CYS A 98 4.30 -0.92 -7.29
C CYS A 98 2.90 -1.31 -7.75
N TRP A 99 1.85 -0.99 -6.98
CA TRP A 99 0.48 -1.45 -7.26
C TRP A 99 -0.36 -0.45 -8.04
N THR A 100 -0.09 0.85 -7.96
CA THR A 100 -0.86 1.87 -8.71
C THR A 100 -0.79 1.65 -10.23
N PRO A 101 0.37 1.36 -10.85
CA PRO A 101 0.43 1.08 -12.29
C PRO A 101 -0.45 -0.11 -12.70
N TYR A 102 -0.45 -1.18 -11.90
CA TYR A 102 -1.29 -2.35 -12.12
C TYR A 102 -2.78 -2.01 -12.04
N ALA A 103 -3.20 -1.30 -10.99
CA ALA A 103 -4.59 -0.87 -10.83
C ALA A 103 -5.07 0.03 -11.97
N ILE A 104 -4.23 0.98 -12.41
CA ILE A 104 -4.54 1.85 -13.55
C ILE A 104 -4.71 1.04 -14.83
N VAL A 105 -3.73 0.19 -15.18
CA VAL A 105 -3.76 -0.62 -16.41
C VAL A 105 -5.00 -1.50 -16.48
N ILE A 106 -5.37 -2.17 -15.38
CA ILE A 106 -6.56 -3.03 -15.34
C ILE A 106 -7.86 -2.26 -15.54
N VAL A 107 -7.95 -1.02 -15.04
CA VAL A 107 -9.14 -0.19 -15.20
C VAL A 107 -9.21 0.42 -16.60
N ILE A 108 -8.10 0.97 -17.11
CA ILE A 108 -8.11 1.63 -18.43
C ILE A 108 -8.23 0.61 -19.58
N ASP A 109 -7.68 -0.59 -19.43
CA ASP A 109 -7.73 -1.63 -20.47
C ASP A 109 -9.01 -2.46 -20.43
N PHE A 110 -10.14 -1.84 -20.13
CA PHE A 110 -11.43 -2.54 -20.10
C PHE A 110 -11.85 -3.02 -21.51
N LYS A 111 -11.37 -2.35 -22.57
CA LYS A 111 -11.59 -2.71 -23.98
C LYS A 111 -10.56 -3.68 -24.55
N ASP A 112 -9.62 -4.16 -23.73
CA ASP A 112 -8.60 -5.12 -24.12
C ASP A 112 -7.68 -4.68 -25.29
N VAL A 113 -7.35 -3.38 -25.35
CA VAL A 113 -6.57 -2.74 -26.43
C VAL A 113 -5.07 -2.67 -26.15
N LEU A 114 -4.66 -2.66 -24.88
CA LEU A 114 -3.24 -2.57 -24.50
C LEU A 114 -2.51 -3.88 -24.81
N SER A 115 -1.21 -3.78 -25.09
CA SER A 115 -0.38 -4.96 -25.39
C SER A 115 -0.18 -5.84 -24.16
N GLN A 116 0.05 -7.13 -24.39
CA GLN A 116 0.35 -8.10 -23.34
C GLN A 116 1.61 -7.72 -22.55
N GLU A 117 2.61 -7.14 -23.20
CA GLU A 117 3.86 -6.71 -22.55
C GLU A 117 3.62 -5.69 -21.43
N VAL A 118 2.69 -4.75 -21.64
CA VAL A 118 2.31 -3.77 -20.60
C VAL A 118 1.72 -4.47 -19.38
N HIS A 119 0.83 -5.44 -19.60
CA HIS A 119 0.21 -6.23 -18.52
C HIS A 119 1.25 -7.07 -17.75
N LEU A 120 2.19 -7.69 -18.45
CA LEU A 120 3.26 -8.47 -17.82
C LEU A 120 4.18 -7.58 -16.98
N PHE A 121 4.55 -6.40 -17.50
CA PHE A 121 5.40 -5.47 -16.79
C PHE A 121 4.75 -4.96 -15.50
N VAL A 122 3.49 -4.50 -15.55
CA VAL A 122 2.81 -4.00 -14.34
C VAL A 122 2.49 -5.13 -13.35
N THR A 123 2.21 -6.33 -13.83
CA THR A 123 2.02 -7.51 -12.97
C THR A 123 3.32 -7.87 -12.25
N LEU A 124 4.45 -7.90 -12.98
CA LEU A 124 5.78 -8.14 -12.40
C LEU A 124 6.10 -7.09 -11.33
N LEU A 125 5.88 -5.82 -11.62
CA LEU A 125 6.13 -4.72 -10.68
C LEU A 125 5.29 -4.87 -9.39
N ALA A 126 4.00 -5.21 -9.53
CA ALA A 126 3.12 -5.44 -8.39
C ALA A 126 3.60 -6.61 -7.51
N HIS A 127 4.15 -7.67 -8.10
CA HIS A 127 4.68 -8.82 -7.34
C HIS A 127 6.03 -8.51 -6.70
N ALA A 128 6.89 -7.76 -7.40
CA ALA A 128 8.19 -7.30 -6.91
C ALA A 128 8.09 -6.43 -5.64
N HIS A 129 6.94 -5.78 -5.41
CA HIS A 129 6.63 -5.06 -4.16
C HIS A 129 7.04 -5.83 -2.90
N SER A 130 6.60 -7.09 -2.82
CA SER A 130 6.82 -7.93 -1.64
C SER A 130 8.30 -8.19 -1.38
N SER A 131 9.07 -8.36 -2.46
CA SER A 131 10.52 -8.54 -2.43
C SER A 131 11.26 -7.25 -2.13
N ALA A 132 10.72 -6.09 -2.47
CA ALA A 132 11.39 -4.80 -2.27
C ALA A 132 11.26 -4.24 -0.83
N ASN A 133 10.46 -4.86 0.04
CA ASN A 133 10.29 -4.42 1.43
C ASN A 133 11.62 -4.36 2.22
N PHE A 134 12.59 -5.22 1.91
CA PHE A 134 13.90 -5.21 2.58
C PHE A 134 14.60 -3.85 2.45
N PHE A 135 14.47 -3.18 1.30
CA PHE A 135 15.07 -1.87 1.08
C PHE A 135 14.51 -0.84 2.06
N VAL A 136 13.20 -0.88 2.32
CA VAL A 136 12.55 0.01 3.28
C VAL A 136 13.11 -0.24 4.68
N TYR A 137 13.25 -1.50 5.09
CA TYR A 137 13.83 -1.80 6.39
C TYR A 137 15.27 -1.29 6.49
N ILE A 138 16.11 -1.46 5.46
CA ILE A 138 17.49 -0.95 5.49
C ILE A 138 17.54 0.58 5.64
N VAL A 139 16.68 1.31 4.91
CA VAL A 139 16.70 2.78 4.88
C VAL A 139 15.99 3.40 6.09
N CYS A 140 14.91 2.78 6.56
CA CYS A 140 14.03 3.36 7.57
C CYS A 140 14.19 2.81 8.98
N SER A 141 14.76 1.60 9.16
CA SER A 141 14.95 1.00 10.50
C SER A 141 16.27 1.40 11.19
N ARG A 142 17.12 2.20 10.53
CA ARG A 142 18.29 2.87 11.13
C ARG A 142 17.91 4.21 11.76
#